data_AF-A0A967VSG5-F1
#
_entry.id   AF-A0A967VSG5-F1
#
_cell.length_a   1.000
_cell.length_b   1.000
_cell.length_c   1.000
_cell.angle_alpha   90.00
_cell.angle_beta   90.00
_cell.angle_gamma   90.00
#
_symmetry.space_group_name_H-M   'P 1'
#
loop_
_entity.id
_entity.type
_entity.pdbx_description
1 polymer ?
#
loop_
_entity_poly.entity_id
_entity_poly.type
_entity_poly.pdbx_seq_one_letter_code
_entity_poly.pdbx_strand_id
1 'polypeptide(L)'
;MPTKDDQEKKYNRDYYQRNRDRIVQRKRKRYQEDEEYRQEVISKAKEYKKKKKEYLAGRVERTYKGKVYLVHRVGVLKDDKIDGKWILEWERAGVIPEALFVGSRCYTEHQLDLIREFRYLVSEHGGREAKVRIGDKLHNEWMNSI
;
A
#
# COMPACT_ATOMS: atom_id res chain seq x y z
N MET A 1 33.95 20.43 -11.45
CA MET A 1 33.17 21.60 -11.92
C MET A 1 31.80 21.11 -12.35
N PRO A 2 30.69 21.81 -12.04
CA PRO A 2 29.36 21.38 -12.47
C PRO A 2 29.25 21.42 -13.99
N THR A 3 28.63 20.40 -14.58
CA THR A 3 28.47 20.28 -16.03
C THR A 3 27.46 21.31 -16.55
N LYS A 4 27.45 21.62 -17.85
CA LYS A 4 26.45 22.52 -18.46
C LYS A 4 25.02 22.05 -18.16
N ASP A 5 24.79 20.74 -18.18
CA ASP A 5 23.50 20.13 -17.87
C ASP A 5 23.07 20.36 -16.41
N ASP A 6 24.01 20.36 -15.47
CA ASP A 6 23.74 20.66 -14.06
C ASP A 6 23.32 22.12 -13.85
N GLN A 7 23.91 23.03 -14.62
CA GLN A 7 23.58 24.46 -14.59
C GLN A 7 22.19 24.72 -15.18
N GLU A 8 21.85 24.06 -16.30
CA GLU A 8 20.54 24.15 -16.94
C GLU A 8 19.42 23.60 -16.04
N LYS A 9 19.64 22.45 -15.41
CA LYS A 9 18.68 21.85 -14.45
C LYS A 9 18.43 22.76 -13.25
N LYS A 10 19.48 23.39 -12.73
CA LYS A 10 19.38 24.33 -11.60
C LYS A 10 18.59 25.59 -11.99
N TYR A 11 18.91 26.19 -13.14
CA TYR A 11 18.17 27.34 -13.65
C TYR A 11 16.69 27.04 -13.84
N ASN A 12 16.37 25.90 -14.46
CA ASN A 12 14.98 25.48 -14.67
C ASN A 12 14.25 25.27 -13.33
N ARG A 13 14.88 24.60 -12.36
CA ARG A 13 14.30 24.43 -11.02
C ARG A 13 13.99 25.78 -10.37
N ASP A 14 14.96 26.70 -10.36
CA ASP A 14 14.81 28.02 -9.74
C ASP A 14 13.73 28.85 -10.44
N TYR A 15 13.66 28.77 -11.77
CA TYR A 15 12.61 29.41 -12.56
C TYR A 15 11.20 28.89 -12.20
N TYR A 16 11.02 27.57 -12.13
CA TYR A 16 9.74 26.98 -11.75
C TYR A 16 9.36 27.31 -10.30
N GLN A 17 10.33 27.38 -9.40
CA GLN A 17 10.10 27.67 -7.99
C GLN A 17 9.65 29.12 -7.79
N ARG A 18 10.27 30.07 -8.49
CA ARG A 18 9.90 31.50 -8.46
C ARG A 18 8.58 31.80 -9.18
N ASN A 19 8.23 31.03 -10.21
CA ASN A 19 7.04 31.26 -11.04
C ASN A 19 5.88 30.28 -10.76
N ARG A 20 5.98 29.50 -9.67
CA ARG A 20 5.05 28.40 -9.38
C ARG A 20 3.59 28.85 -9.43
N ASP A 21 3.26 29.93 -8.75
CA ASP A 21 1.87 30.39 -8.62
C ASP A 21 1.30 30.89 -9.95
N ARG A 22 2.09 31.67 -10.70
CA ARG A 22 1.72 32.13 -12.05
C ARG A 22 1.47 30.97 -13.01
N ILE A 23 2.31 29.94 -12.96
CA ILE A 23 2.16 28.74 -13.79
C ILE A 23 0.92 27.95 -13.39
N VAL A 24 0.65 27.80 -12.10
CA VAL A 24 -0.55 27.12 -11.59
C VAL A 24 -1.82 27.86 -12.01
N GLN A 25 -1.85 29.19 -11.86
CA GLN A 25 -2.98 30.01 -12.29
C GLN A 25 -3.24 29.87 -13.79
N ARG A 26 -2.20 29.94 -14.63
CA ARG A 26 -2.31 29.74 -16.08
C ARG A 26 -2.87 28.36 -16.43
N LYS A 27 -2.40 27.30 -15.74
CA LYS A 27 -2.91 25.93 -15.94
C LYS A 27 -4.38 25.79 -15.54
N ARG A 28 -4.79 26.42 -14.43
CA ARG A 28 -6.19 26.43 -13.97
C ARG A 28 -7.10 27.15 -14.97
N LYS A 29 -6.68 28.33 -15.43
CA LYS A 29 -7.39 29.09 -16.45
C LYS A 29 -7.56 28.29 -17.74
N ARG A 30 -6.46 27.69 -18.24
CA ARG A 30 -6.52 26.82 -19.42
C ARG A 30 -7.46 25.63 -19.25
N TYR A 31 -7.43 24.97 -18.10
CA TYR A 31 -8.36 23.86 -17.82
C TYR A 31 -9.84 24.28 -17.86
N GLN A 32 -10.17 25.53 -17.54
CA GLN A 32 -11.54 26.05 -17.58
C GLN A 32 -11.96 26.50 -18.99
N GLU A 33 -11.04 27.05 -19.77
CA GLU A 33 -11.32 27.68 -21.07
C GLU A 33 -11.12 26.73 -22.27
N ASP A 34 -10.24 25.74 -22.14
CA ASP A 34 -9.82 24.82 -23.22
C ASP A 34 -10.36 23.41 -22.92
N GLU A 35 -11.38 22.99 -23.69
CA GLU A 35 -12.02 21.69 -23.51
C GLU A 35 -11.10 20.52 -23.90
N GLU A 36 -10.30 20.65 -24.95
CA GLU A 36 -9.36 19.60 -25.37
C GLU A 36 -8.31 19.34 -24.29
N TYR A 37 -7.72 20.41 -23.75
CA TYR A 37 -6.76 20.30 -22.64
C TYR A 37 -7.40 19.69 -21.38
N ARG A 38 -8.65 20.02 -21.08
CA ARG A 38 -9.40 19.44 -19.97
C ARG A 38 -9.56 17.93 -20.14
N GLN A 39 -9.98 17.48 -21.31
CA GLN A 39 -10.16 16.06 -21.62
C GLN A 39 -8.83 15.31 -21.56
N GLU A 40 -7.74 15.90 -22.05
CA GLU A 40 -6.40 15.32 -21.96
C GLU A 40 -5.92 15.16 -20.51
N VAL A 41 -6.16 16.17 -19.66
CA VAL A 41 -5.82 16.07 -18.23
C VAL A 41 -6.66 15.00 -17.54
N ILE A 42 -7.95 14.91 -17.86
CA ILE A 42 -8.85 13.88 -17.32
C ILE A 42 -8.41 12.48 -17.77
N SER A 43 -8.06 12.28 -19.05
CA SER A 43 -7.62 11.00 -19.58
C SER A 43 -6.31 10.55 -18.94
N LYS A 44 -5.31 11.44 -18.84
CA LYS A 44 -4.06 11.16 -18.13
C LYS A 44 -4.28 10.82 -16.67
N ALA A 45 -5.18 11.53 -15.98
CA ALA A 45 -5.52 11.23 -14.60
C ALA A 45 -6.21 9.86 -14.45
N LYS A 46 -7.07 9.48 -15.39
CA LYS A 46 -7.68 8.14 -15.45
C LYS A 46 -6.63 7.05 -15.69
N GLU A 47 -5.73 7.24 -16.65
CA GLU A 47 -4.63 6.31 -16.93
C GLU A 47 -3.72 6.15 -15.72
N TYR A 48 -3.33 7.25 -15.08
CA TYR A 48 -2.51 7.20 -13.87
C TYR A 48 -3.21 6.44 -12.75
N LYS A 49 -4.51 6.69 -12.52
CA LYS A 49 -5.31 5.93 -11.55
C LYS A 49 -5.38 4.44 -11.90
N LYS A 50 -5.55 4.10 -13.18
CA LYS A 50 -5.58 2.72 -13.68
C LYS A 50 -4.23 2.03 -13.45
N LYS A 51 -3.13 2.64 -13.90
CA LYS A 51 -1.76 2.16 -13.69
C LYS A 51 -1.42 2.02 -12.22
N LYS A 52 -1.82 2.98 -11.38
CA LYS A 52 -1.62 2.90 -9.93
C LYS A 52 -2.43 1.77 -9.29
N LYS A 53 -3.68 1.55 -9.74
CA LYS A 53 -4.52 0.45 -9.28
C LYS A 53 -3.95 -0.91 -9.68
N GLU A 54 -3.43 -1.02 -10.91
CA GLU A 54 -2.78 -2.22 -11.44
C GLU A 54 -1.45 -2.50 -10.74
N TYR A 55 -0.58 -1.49 -10.62
CA TYR A 55 0.71 -1.58 -9.92
C TYR A 55 0.54 -1.99 -8.47
N LEU A 56 -0.42 -1.37 -7.77
CA LEU A 56 -0.69 -1.72 -6.38
C LEU A 56 -1.44 -3.06 -6.27
N ALA A 57 -2.13 -3.53 -7.31
CA ALA A 57 -2.90 -4.77 -7.29
C ALA A 57 -3.84 -4.93 -6.07
N GLY A 58 -4.32 -3.81 -5.50
CA GLY A 58 -5.12 -3.80 -4.26
C GLY A 58 -4.32 -3.64 -2.95
N ARG A 59 -2.99 -3.61 -3.03
CA ARG A 59 -2.07 -3.30 -1.94
C ARG A 59 -1.97 -1.79 -1.68
N VAL A 60 -1.43 -1.42 -0.52
CA VAL A 60 -1.31 -0.05 -0.04
C VAL A 60 0.08 0.14 0.54
N GLU A 61 0.68 1.28 0.26
CA GLU A 61 1.93 1.66 0.91
C GLU A 61 1.63 2.20 2.32
N ARG A 62 2.28 1.62 3.33
CA ARG A 62 2.22 2.07 4.72
C ARG A 62 3.62 2.26 5.27
N THR A 63 3.78 3.32 6.05
CA THR A 63 5.05 3.59 6.71
C THR A 63 5.00 3.04 8.12
N TYR A 64 6.00 2.25 8.49
CA TYR A 64 6.20 1.76 9.86
C TYR A 64 7.68 1.90 10.22
N LYS A 65 7.98 2.47 11.40
CA LYS A 65 9.35 2.76 11.87
C LYS A 65 10.25 3.44 10.80
N GLY A 66 9.67 4.34 9.99
CA GLY A 66 10.40 5.09 8.95
C GLY A 66 10.67 4.34 7.64
N LYS A 67 10.25 3.07 7.52
CA LYS A 67 10.32 2.29 6.28
C LYS A 67 8.94 2.16 5.63
N VAL A 68 8.91 2.14 4.30
CA VAL A 68 7.67 1.99 3.51
C VAL A 68 7.49 0.51 3.15
N TYR A 69 6.36 -0.05 3.56
CA TYR A 69 5.97 -1.43 3.28
C TYR A 69 4.74 -1.45 2.38
N LEU A 70 4.71 -2.45 1.52
CA LEU A 70 3.60 -2.69 0.60
C LEU A 70 2.70 -3.75 1.24
N VAL A 71 1.51 -3.35 1.68
CA VAL A 71 0.64 -4.15 2.56
C VAL A 71 -0.74 -4.35 1.97
N HIS A 72 -1.40 -5.43 2.37
CA HIS A 72 -2.73 -5.80 1.91
C HIS A 72 -3.76 -5.42 2.96
N ARG A 73 -4.82 -4.72 2.54
CA ARG A 73 -5.97 -4.45 3.39
C ARG A 73 -6.89 -5.67 3.45
N VAL A 74 -7.23 -6.11 4.66
CA VAL A 74 -8.12 -7.27 4.88
C VAL A 74 -9.45 -7.14 4.14
N GLY A 75 -10.11 -5.97 4.20
CA GLY A 75 -11.38 -5.76 3.49
C GLY A 75 -11.30 -5.64 1.97
N VAL A 76 -10.09 -5.67 1.39
CA VAL A 76 -9.84 -5.58 -0.06
C VAL A 76 -9.22 -6.87 -0.60
N LEU A 77 -8.77 -7.77 0.28
CA LEU A 77 -8.30 -9.09 -0.08
C LEU A 77 -9.46 -9.89 -0.68
N LYS A 78 -9.29 -10.27 -1.95
CA LYS A 78 -10.13 -11.28 -2.60
C LYS A 78 -9.40 -12.61 -2.51
N ASP A 79 -9.31 -13.14 -1.30
CA ASP A 79 -8.67 -14.43 -1.04
C ASP A 79 -9.72 -15.38 -0.47
N ASP A 80 -10.12 -16.37 -1.26
CA ASP A 80 -11.13 -17.37 -0.87
C ASP A 80 -10.69 -18.18 0.35
N LYS A 81 -9.38 -18.16 0.65
CA LYS A 81 -8.78 -18.85 1.79
C LYS A 81 -8.66 -17.95 3.02
N ILE A 82 -8.97 -16.66 2.99
CA ILE A 82 -8.90 -15.82 4.20
C ILE A 82 -10.12 -14.90 4.26
N ASP A 83 -10.97 -15.11 5.26
CA ASP A 83 -12.03 -14.16 5.60
C ASP A 83 -11.51 -13.18 6.67
N GLY A 84 -11.80 -11.90 6.49
CA GLY A 84 -11.51 -10.88 7.50
C GLY A 84 -12.20 -11.13 8.84
N LYS A 85 -13.33 -11.84 8.85
CA LYS A 85 -14.01 -12.25 10.08
C LYS A 85 -13.14 -13.21 10.91
N TRP A 86 -12.55 -14.23 10.29
CA TRP A 86 -11.68 -15.19 10.95
C TRP A 86 -10.43 -14.53 11.53
N ILE A 87 -9.79 -13.63 10.77
CA ILE A 87 -8.64 -12.86 11.24
C ILE A 87 -9.02 -12.10 12.52
N LEU A 88 -10.16 -11.39 12.52
CA LEU A 88 -10.59 -10.60 13.67
C LEU A 88 -10.84 -11.48 14.91
N GLU A 89 -11.47 -12.64 14.72
CA GLU A 89 -11.69 -13.59 15.81
C GLU A 89 -10.37 -14.15 16.36
N TRP A 90 -9.41 -14.48 15.50
CA TRP A 90 -8.10 -14.97 15.91
C TRP A 90 -7.22 -13.91 16.57
N GLU A 91 -7.27 -12.66 16.11
CA GLU A 91 -6.63 -11.53 16.79
C GLU A 91 -7.20 -11.36 18.21
N ARG A 92 -8.53 -11.32 18.34
CA ARG A 92 -9.21 -11.17 19.65
C ARG A 92 -8.93 -12.32 20.60
N ALA A 93 -8.79 -13.53 20.06
CA ALA A 93 -8.46 -14.72 20.83
C ALA A 93 -6.96 -14.82 21.18
N GLY A 94 -6.12 -13.88 20.74
CA GLY A 94 -4.67 -13.91 20.96
C GLY A 94 -4.00 -15.11 20.30
N VAL A 95 -4.53 -15.55 19.16
CA VAL A 95 -3.98 -16.66 18.37
C VAL A 95 -2.97 -16.16 17.35
N ILE A 96 -3.30 -15.06 16.69
CA ILE A 96 -2.38 -14.32 15.82
C ILE A 96 -2.08 -12.96 16.45
N PRO A 97 -0.88 -12.39 16.21
CA PRO A 97 -0.56 -11.06 16.69
C PRO A 97 -1.40 -9.98 15.99
N GLU A 98 -1.59 -8.84 16.67
CA GLU A 98 -2.37 -7.73 16.12
C GLU A 98 -1.71 -7.09 14.88
N ALA A 99 -2.54 -6.52 14.00
CA ALA A 99 -2.08 -5.73 12.87
C ALA A 99 -1.16 -4.57 13.29
N LEU A 100 0.04 -4.53 12.71
CA LEU A 100 1.09 -3.56 13.07
C LEU A 100 0.86 -2.15 12.48
N PHE A 101 -0.02 -2.02 11.49
CA PHE A 101 -0.27 -0.77 10.80
C PHE A 101 -1.53 -0.06 11.32
N VAL A 102 -1.39 1.22 11.68
CA VAL A 102 -2.49 2.03 12.25
C VAL A 102 -3.57 2.35 11.22
N GLY A 103 -4.83 2.34 11.66
CA GLY A 103 -6.01 2.78 10.92
C GLY A 103 -6.83 1.64 10.32
N SER A 104 -6.30 0.98 9.29
CA SER A 104 -6.93 -0.21 8.70
C SER A 104 -6.09 -1.43 8.99
N ARG A 105 -6.73 -2.57 9.32
CA ARG A 105 -6.03 -3.86 9.42
C ARG A 105 -5.37 -4.16 8.08
N CYS A 106 -4.04 -4.13 8.10
CA CYS A 106 -3.22 -4.42 6.95
C CYS A 106 -2.14 -5.42 7.36
N TYR A 107 -1.79 -6.31 6.45
CA TYR A 107 -0.74 -7.29 6.65
C TYR A 107 0.23 -7.27 5.47
N THR A 108 1.49 -7.57 5.72
CA THR A 108 2.45 -7.87 4.66
C THR A 108 2.06 -9.19 3.96
N GLU A 109 2.59 -9.45 2.76
CA GLU A 109 2.33 -10.74 2.09
C GLU A 109 2.78 -11.92 2.97
N HIS A 110 3.94 -11.80 3.62
CA HIS A 110 4.46 -12.83 4.51
C HIS A 110 3.52 -13.10 5.71
N GLN A 111 2.98 -12.06 6.33
CA GLN A 111 1.98 -12.22 7.41
C GLN A 111 0.72 -12.92 6.91
N LEU A 112 0.27 -12.62 5.68
CA LEU A 112 -0.84 -13.34 5.08
C LEU A 112 -0.51 -14.81 4.85
N ASP A 113 0.70 -15.14 4.39
CA ASP A 113 1.11 -16.53 4.20
C ASP A 113 1.09 -17.31 5.52
N LEU A 114 1.55 -16.71 6.62
CA LEU A 114 1.44 -17.31 7.95
C LEU A 114 -0.03 -17.52 8.36
N ILE A 115 -0.92 -16.58 8.06
CA ILE A 115 -2.36 -16.73 8.31
C ILE A 115 -2.95 -17.86 7.45
N ARG A 116 -2.54 -17.98 6.17
CA ARG A 116 -2.98 -19.07 5.26
C ARG A 116 -2.55 -20.42 5.81
N GLU A 117 -1.30 -20.54 6.23
CA GLU A 117 -0.74 -21.75 6.82
C GLU A 117 -1.47 -22.12 8.12
N PHE A 118 -1.71 -21.14 9.00
CA PHE A 118 -2.50 -21.36 10.21
C PHE A 118 -3.91 -21.86 9.90
N ARG A 119 -4.61 -21.23 8.95
CA ARG A 119 -5.96 -21.68 8.56
C ARG A 119 -5.95 -23.12 8.04
N TYR A 120 -4.99 -23.48 7.21
CA TYR A 120 -4.86 -24.83 6.70
C TYR A 120 -4.72 -25.85 7.84
N LEU A 121 -3.87 -25.55 8.83
CA LEU A 121 -3.71 -26.39 10.02
C LEU A 121 -4.99 -26.45 10.88
N VAL A 122 -5.73 -25.34 10.98
CA VAL A 122 -7.03 -25.32 11.68
C VAL A 122 -8.04 -26.24 11.00
N SER A 123 -8.07 -26.28 9.66
CA SER A 123 -8.97 -27.18 8.92
C SER A 123 -8.57 -28.65 9.02
N GLU A 124 -7.28 -28.97 9.05
CA GLU A 124 -6.79 -30.36 9.08
C GLU A 124 -6.76 -30.97 10.49
N HIS A 125 -6.42 -30.19 11.50
CA HIS A 125 -6.10 -30.69 12.85
C HIS A 125 -6.89 -29.99 13.97
N GLY A 126 -7.68 -28.97 13.65
CA GLY A 126 -8.40 -28.16 14.63
C GLY A 126 -7.54 -27.07 15.28
N GLY A 127 -8.22 -26.08 15.87
CA GLY A 127 -7.58 -24.82 16.29
C GLY A 127 -6.53 -24.94 17.40
N ARG A 128 -6.69 -25.88 18.34
CA ARG A 128 -5.70 -26.09 19.41
C ARG A 128 -4.39 -26.65 18.86
N GLU A 129 -4.48 -27.68 18.04
CA GLU A 129 -3.30 -28.35 17.50
C GLU A 129 -2.57 -27.47 16.48
N ALA A 130 -3.33 -26.71 15.68
CA ALA A 130 -2.76 -25.67 14.83
C ALA A 130 -1.94 -24.65 15.64
N LYS A 131 -2.48 -24.15 16.77
CA LYS A 131 -1.76 -23.19 17.61
C LYS A 131 -0.46 -23.77 18.18
N VAL A 132 -0.45 -25.04 18.56
CA VAL A 132 0.77 -25.70 19.04
C VAL A 132 1.81 -25.84 17.92
N ARG A 133 1.38 -26.18 16.71
CA ARG A 133 2.28 -26.46 15.58
C ARG A 133 2.92 -25.22 14.97
N ILE A 134 2.18 -24.11 14.87
CA ILE A 134 2.66 -22.89 14.20
C ILE A 134 2.68 -21.65 15.11
N GLY A 135 2.20 -21.71 16.35
CA GLY A 135 2.09 -20.53 17.22
C GLY A 135 3.41 -19.79 17.45
N ASP A 136 4.49 -20.53 17.68
CA ASP A 136 5.83 -19.97 17.87
C ASP A 136 6.36 -19.35 16.57
N LYS A 137 6.14 -20.02 15.43
CA LYS A 137 6.50 -19.51 14.11
C LYS A 137 5.72 -18.23 13.80
N LEU A 138 4.41 -18.23 14.07
CA LEU A 138 3.56 -17.05 13.95
C LEU A 138 4.17 -15.90 14.73
N HIS A 139 4.44 -16.03 16.02
CA HIS A 139 4.97 -14.90 16.80
C HIS A 139 6.38 -14.46 16.39
N ASN A 140 7.28 -15.40 16.12
CA ASN A 140 8.67 -15.09 15.79
C ASN A 140 8.82 -14.49 14.39
N GLU A 141 8.12 -15.03 13.41
CA GLU A 141 8.22 -14.57 12.01
C GLU A 141 7.32 -13.37 11.72
N TRP A 142 6.27 -13.12 12.53
CA TRP A 142 5.38 -11.96 12.35
C TRP A 142 6.12 -10.63 12.31
N MET A 143 7.09 -10.48 13.23
CA MET A 143 7.87 -9.25 13.38
C MET A 143 9.05 -9.19 12.43
N ASN A 144 9.56 -10.34 11.94
CA ASN A 144 10.63 -10.39 10.95
C ASN A 144 10.21 -9.86 9.57
N SER A 145 8.89 -9.75 9.34
CA SER A 145 8.33 -9.16 8.11
C SER A 145 8.39 -7.62 8.06
N ILE A 146 8.86 -6.96 9.13
CA ILE A 146 8.91 -5.49 9.25
C ILE A 146 10.29 -4.99 9.76
#